data_AF-A0A238LC39-F1
#
_entry.id   AF-A0A238LC39-F1
#
_cell.length_a   1.000
_cell.length_b   1.000
_cell.length_c   1.000
_cell.angle_alpha   90.00
_cell.angle_beta   90.00
_cell.angle_gamma   90.00
#
_symmetry.space_group_name_H-M   'P 1'
#
loop_
_entity.id
_entity.type
_entity.pdbx_description
1 polymer ?
#
loop_
_entity_poly.entity_id
_entity_poly.type
_entity_poly.pdbx_seq_one_letter_code
_entity_poly.pdbx_strand_id
1 'polypeptide(L)'
;MSDLQTLRKQIRRLSEPAESSIGQARVLANDNCTDIAAAMRQAIEDTQLPRVLCFENERNGLLSLHVRSGRMVTILDATVGNDFDKGAIHCELSERNEGQIEQVGRLVAALLHGARRLLVTSSLDVPDMSQAVLGIAAADVFQDRANQNEGSSAEYDRPKISVILDRLKTDDVSWLWFRGKDVRGSDGDPSLISRLQVLALKELDDRASLPQVDPSSKIDDDCLVLFAGGDGTETILSASLGEDLLFISFPSCGLTDVLKVWRDILH
;
A
#
# COMPACT_ATOMS: atom_id res chain seq x y z
N MET A 1 -23.07 -24.15 -22.83
CA MET A 1 -22.63 -25.51 -22.42
C MET A 1 -21.50 -25.51 -21.39
N SER A 2 -20.97 -24.36 -20.95
CA SER A 2 -19.89 -24.24 -19.94
C SER A 2 -20.34 -24.52 -18.50
N ASP A 3 -21.55 -24.10 -18.13
CA ASP A 3 -21.91 -23.99 -16.71
C ASP A 3 -22.13 -25.35 -16.04
N LEU A 4 -22.61 -26.35 -16.77
CA LEU A 4 -22.78 -27.72 -16.27
C LEU A 4 -21.46 -28.43 -16.00
N GLN A 5 -20.39 -28.08 -16.74
CA GLN A 5 -19.05 -28.61 -16.48
C GLN A 5 -18.41 -27.92 -15.27
N THR A 6 -18.59 -26.61 -15.13
CA THR A 6 -18.15 -25.85 -13.95
C THR A 6 -18.83 -26.38 -12.68
N LEU A 7 -20.14 -26.60 -12.75
CA LEU A 7 -20.94 -27.09 -11.63
C LEU A 7 -20.61 -28.55 -11.26
N ARG A 8 -20.37 -29.41 -12.26
CA ARG A 8 -19.85 -30.78 -12.00
C ARG A 8 -18.46 -30.77 -11.40
N LYS A 9 -17.58 -29.85 -11.81
CA LYS A 9 -16.23 -29.71 -11.24
C LYS A 9 -16.30 -29.23 -9.79
N GLN A 10 -17.19 -28.31 -9.48
CA GLN A 10 -17.44 -27.83 -8.11
C GLN A 10 -18.05 -28.92 -7.22
N ILE A 11 -19.10 -29.62 -7.69
CA ILE A 11 -19.70 -30.73 -6.93
C ILE A 11 -18.66 -31.82 -6.69
N ARG A 12 -17.85 -32.18 -7.70
CA ARG A 12 -16.80 -33.19 -7.53
C ARG A 12 -15.76 -32.79 -6.49
N ARG A 13 -15.33 -31.52 -6.49
CA ARG A 13 -14.42 -30.95 -5.48
C ARG A 13 -15.03 -30.90 -4.07
N LEU A 14 -16.34 -30.74 -3.97
CA LEU A 14 -17.07 -30.75 -2.69
C LEU A 14 -17.38 -32.18 -2.19
N SER A 15 -17.47 -33.15 -3.10
CA SER A 15 -17.81 -34.55 -2.81
C SER A 15 -16.59 -35.46 -2.63
N GLU A 16 -15.42 -35.05 -3.12
CA GLU A 16 -14.17 -35.67 -2.72
C GLU A 16 -14.03 -35.41 -1.21
N PRO A 17 -13.85 -36.45 -0.37
CA PRO A 17 -13.49 -36.22 1.01
C PRO A 17 -12.26 -35.35 0.93
N ALA A 18 -12.35 -34.13 1.47
CA ALA A 18 -11.18 -33.33 1.65
C ALA A 18 -10.30 -34.16 2.60
N GLU A 19 -9.38 -34.92 2.02
CA GLU A 19 -8.08 -35.20 2.61
C GLU A 19 -7.34 -33.84 2.70
N SER A 20 -8.01 -32.82 3.24
CA SER A 20 -7.37 -31.63 3.76
C SER A 20 -6.67 -32.14 4.99
N SER A 21 -5.39 -32.45 4.79
CA SER A 21 -4.24 -32.28 5.66
C SER A 21 -4.42 -31.21 6.76
N ILE A 22 -5.39 -31.39 7.67
CA ILE A 22 -5.56 -30.56 8.87
C ILE A 22 -4.30 -30.77 9.71
N GLY A 23 -3.58 -29.69 10.00
CA GLY A 23 -2.31 -29.73 10.73
C GLY A 23 -1.07 -30.21 9.95
N GLN A 24 -1.21 -30.59 8.67
CA GLN A 24 -0.06 -30.93 7.82
C GLN A 24 0.28 -29.77 6.89
N ALA A 25 1.52 -29.30 6.97
CA ALA A 25 2.04 -28.25 6.10
C ALA A 25 2.10 -28.74 4.64
N ARG A 26 1.41 -28.04 3.75
CA ARG A 26 1.43 -28.25 2.31
C ARG A 26 2.34 -27.22 1.65
N VAL A 27 3.22 -27.67 0.77
CA VAL A 27 4.00 -26.77 -0.09
C VAL A 27 3.10 -26.23 -1.20
N LEU A 28 2.85 -24.92 -1.20
CA LEU A 28 2.10 -24.22 -2.26
C LEU A 28 2.99 -23.83 -3.42
N ALA A 29 4.23 -23.43 -3.11
CA ALA A 29 5.23 -23.07 -4.10
C ALA A 29 6.63 -23.49 -3.62
N ASN A 30 7.48 -23.82 -4.58
CA ASN A 30 8.90 -24.14 -4.39
C ASN A 30 9.73 -23.39 -5.45
N ASP A 31 11.05 -23.60 -5.47
CA ASP A 31 12.00 -22.88 -6.35
C ASP A 31 11.66 -22.90 -7.85
N ASN A 32 10.75 -23.78 -8.30
CA ASN A 32 10.31 -23.90 -9.69
C ASN A 32 8.96 -23.21 -9.99
N CYS A 33 8.31 -22.62 -8.99
CA CYS A 33 7.01 -21.98 -9.15
C CYS A 33 7.19 -20.53 -9.63
N THR A 34 6.64 -20.21 -10.81
CA THR A 34 6.73 -18.87 -11.38
C THR A 34 5.75 -17.88 -10.76
N ASP A 35 4.74 -18.34 -10.02
CA ASP A 35 3.70 -17.47 -9.46
C ASP A 35 3.20 -17.96 -8.08
N ILE A 36 3.96 -17.58 -7.04
CA ILE A 36 3.65 -17.88 -5.64
C ILE A 36 2.35 -17.18 -5.20
N ALA A 37 2.08 -16.00 -5.75
CA ALA A 37 0.89 -15.22 -5.42
C ALA A 37 -0.38 -15.94 -5.92
N ALA A 38 -0.37 -16.46 -7.15
CA ALA A 38 -1.48 -17.26 -7.66
C ALA A 38 -1.71 -18.53 -6.83
N ALA A 39 -0.64 -19.19 -6.37
CA ALA A 39 -0.76 -20.39 -5.53
C ALA A 39 -1.41 -20.06 -4.17
N MET A 40 -1.04 -18.93 -3.56
CA MET A 40 -1.65 -18.44 -2.32
C MET A 40 -3.12 -18.05 -2.52
N ARG A 41 -3.42 -17.28 -3.57
CA ARG A 41 -4.78 -16.88 -3.95
C ARG A 41 -5.69 -18.10 -4.10
N GLN A 42 -5.22 -19.11 -4.85
CA GLN A 42 -5.97 -20.33 -5.08
C GLN A 42 -6.24 -21.10 -3.78
N ALA A 43 -5.28 -21.15 -2.85
CA ALA A 43 -5.46 -21.80 -1.55
C ALA A 43 -6.56 -21.12 -0.71
N ILE A 44 -6.65 -19.79 -0.76
CA ILE A 44 -7.71 -19.02 -0.10
C ILE A 44 -9.05 -19.30 -0.77
N GLU A 45 -9.13 -19.20 -2.11
CA GLU A 45 -10.37 -19.41 -2.88
C GLU A 45 -10.93 -20.83 -2.75
N ASP A 46 -10.07 -21.85 -2.67
CA ASP A 46 -10.50 -23.24 -2.49
C ASP A 46 -11.00 -23.52 -1.05
N THR A 47 -10.76 -22.61 -0.10
CA THR A 47 -11.17 -22.78 1.31
C THR A 47 -12.62 -22.35 1.52
N GLN A 48 -13.53 -23.32 1.37
CA GLN A 48 -14.98 -23.08 1.45
C GLN A 48 -15.53 -23.09 2.88
N LEU A 49 -15.00 -23.97 3.74
CA LEU A 49 -15.36 -24.04 5.16
C LEU A 49 -14.49 -23.08 5.98
N PRO A 50 -14.99 -22.57 7.13
CA PRO A 50 -14.18 -21.80 8.05
C PRO A 50 -12.91 -22.55 8.45
N ARG A 51 -11.75 -21.94 8.19
CA ARG A 51 -10.42 -22.48 8.50
C ARG A 51 -9.49 -21.33 8.86
N VAL A 52 -8.48 -21.64 9.66
CA VAL A 52 -7.29 -20.81 9.75
C VAL A 52 -6.28 -21.32 8.72
N LEU A 53 -5.83 -20.45 7.83
CA LEU A 53 -4.72 -20.70 6.92
C LEU A 53 -3.51 -19.94 7.42
N CYS A 54 -2.44 -20.68 7.70
CA CYS A 54 -1.17 -20.15 8.16
C CYS A 54 -0.15 -20.29 7.04
N PHE A 55 0.30 -19.15 6.51
CA PHE A 55 1.26 -19.09 5.42
C PHE A 55 2.65 -18.77 5.94
N GLU A 56 3.62 -19.58 5.56
CA GLU A 56 5.01 -19.45 6.00
C GLU A 56 5.95 -19.47 4.80
N ASN A 57 6.91 -18.54 4.76
CA ASN A 57 7.99 -18.55 3.78
C ASN A 57 9.30 -19.04 4.41
N GLU A 58 10.32 -19.28 3.58
CA GLU A 58 11.64 -19.74 4.05
C GLU A 58 12.44 -18.68 4.84
N ARG A 59 11.95 -17.44 4.90
CA ARG A 59 12.56 -16.30 5.61
C ARG A 59 11.93 -16.06 6.98
N ASN A 60 11.19 -17.03 7.52
CA ASN A 60 10.41 -16.94 8.77
C ASN A 60 9.30 -15.87 8.75
N GLY A 61 8.88 -15.46 7.56
CA GLY A 61 7.69 -14.64 7.38
C GLY A 61 6.44 -15.47 7.56
N LEU A 62 5.52 -14.98 8.39
CA LEU A 62 4.27 -15.62 8.78
C LEU A 62 3.10 -14.71 8.49
N LEU A 63 2.03 -15.26 7.93
CA LEU A 63 0.72 -14.62 7.86
C LEU A 63 -0.38 -15.65 8.14
N SER A 64 -1.14 -15.44 9.20
CA SER A 64 -2.25 -16.30 9.59
C SER A 64 -3.57 -15.60 9.30
N LEU A 65 -4.43 -16.23 8.50
CA LEU A 65 -5.71 -15.69 8.05
C LEU A 65 -6.84 -16.62 8.48
N HIS A 66 -7.89 -16.05 9.07
CA HIS A 66 -9.18 -16.73 9.14
C HIS A 66 -9.88 -16.58 7.78
N VAL A 67 -10.12 -17.71 7.12
CA VAL A 67 -10.75 -17.78 5.79
C VAL A 67 -12.07 -18.54 5.88
N ARG A 68 -13.09 -18.00 5.22
CA ARG A 68 -14.42 -18.61 5.11
C ARG A 68 -15.00 -18.34 3.74
N SER A 69 -15.52 -19.38 3.08
CA SER A 69 -16.19 -19.26 1.78
C SER A 69 -15.35 -18.54 0.72
N GLY A 70 -14.04 -18.81 0.69
CA GLY A 70 -13.09 -18.20 -0.23
C GLY A 70 -12.71 -16.74 0.10
N ARG A 71 -13.12 -16.22 1.27
CA ARG A 71 -12.89 -14.83 1.69
C ARG A 71 -12.05 -14.75 2.96
N MET A 72 -11.20 -13.74 3.03
CA MET A 72 -10.40 -13.41 4.20
C MET A 72 -11.25 -12.61 5.19
N VAL A 73 -11.46 -13.17 6.37
CA VAL A 73 -12.33 -12.60 7.41
C VAL A 73 -11.52 -11.82 8.43
N THR A 74 -10.32 -12.29 8.76
CA THR A 74 -9.50 -11.71 9.84
C THR A 74 -8.04 -12.05 9.62
N ILE A 75 -7.15 -11.13 9.96
CA ILE A 75 -5.73 -11.43 10.17
C ILE A 75 -5.54 -11.83 11.63
N LEU A 76 -5.05 -13.04 11.88
CA LEU A 76 -4.83 -13.57 13.22
C LEU A 76 -3.41 -13.37 13.71
N ASP A 77 -2.45 -13.37 12.80
CA ASP A 77 -1.05 -13.13 13.11
C ASP A 77 -0.31 -12.69 11.85
N ALA A 78 0.71 -11.86 12.01
CA ALA A 78 1.60 -11.45 10.95
C ALA A 78 2.98 -11.08 11.53
N THR A 79 4.03 -11.75 11.07
CA THR A 79 5.43 -11.38 11.40
C THR A 79 6.10 -10.57 10.31
N VAL A 80 5.43 -10.42 9.16
CA VAL A 80 5.89 -9.65 8.00
C VAL A 80 5.23 -8.29 7.96
N GLY A 81 5.94 -7.30 7.40
CA GLY A 81 5.47 -5.92 7.33
C GLY A 81 5.70 -5.15 8.63
N ASN A 82 6.89 -4.54 8.76
CA ASN A 82 7.26 -3.72 9.93
C ASN A 82 6.32 -2.52 10.16
N ASP A 83 5.59 -2.14 9.12
CA ASP A 83 4.67 -1.00 9.06
C ASP A 83 3.20 -1.39 9.20
N PHE A 84 2.91 -2.66 9.48
CA PHE A 84 1.54 -3.10 9.70
C PHE A 84 1.05 -2.62 11.06
N ASP A 85 -0.10 -1.93 11.07
CA ASP A 85 -0.77 -1.58 12.31
C ASP A 85 -1.20 -2.87 13.02
N LYS A 86 -0.47 -3.24 14.07
CA LYS A 86 -0.80 -4.42 14.89
C LYS A 86 -2.19 -4.30 15.52
N GLY A 87 -2.75 -3.10 15.60
CA GLY A 87 -4.14 -2.87 16.01
C GLY A 87 -5.17 -3.44 15.04
N ALA A 88 -4.81 -3.73 13.79
CA ALA A 88 -5.67 -4.39 12.81
C ALA A 88 -5.63 -5.93 12.89
N ILE A 89 -4.72 -6.52 13.68
CA ILE A 89 -4.74 -7.96 14.00
C ILE A 89 -5.96 -8.23 14.87
N HIS A 90 -6.68 -9.30 14.58
CA HIS A 90 -7.96 -9.68 15.18
C HIS A 90 -9.15 -8.76 14.86
N CYS A 91 -8.99 -7.76 13.99
CA CYS A 91 -10.12 -7.00 13.46
C CYS A 91 -10.80 -7.74 12.31
N GLU A 92 -12.14 -7.70 12.29
CA GLU A 92 -12.92 -8.20 11.16
C GLU A 92 -12.63 -7.35 9.90
N LEU A 93 -12.24 -8.04 8.83
CA LEU A 93 -11.97 -7.47 7.53
C LEU A 93 -13.28 -7.29 6.77
N SER A 94 -13.50 -6.10 6.22
CA SER A 94 -14.69 -5.76 5.46
C SER A 94 -14.33 -4.99 4.20
N GLU A 95 -14.95 -5.34 3.08
CA GLU A 95 -14.83 -4.60 1.82
C GLU A 95 -15.35 -3.16 1.92
N ARG A 96 -16.15 -2.86 2.97
CA ARG A 96 -16.71 -1.52 3.20
C ARG A 96 -15.78 -0.58 3.94
N ASN A 97 -14.66 -1.07 4.48
CA ASN A 97 -13.70 -0.26 5.20
C ASN A 97 -12.57 0.15 4.25
N GLU A 98 -12.54 1.43 3.90
CA GLU A 98 -11.53 1.98 2.99
C GLU A 98 -10.12 1.76 3.57
N GLY A 99 -9.22 1.19 2.75
CA GLY A 99 -7.84 0.93 3.13
C GLY A 99 -7.54 -0.48 3.69
N GLN A 100 -8.54 -1.27 4.12
CA GLN A 100 -8.28 -2.62 4.64
C GLN A 100 -7.79 -3.59 3.54
N ILE A 101 -8.36 -3.51 2.33
CA ILE A 101 -7.93 -4.33 1.19
C ILE A 101 -6.46 -4.06 0.86
N GLU A 102 -6.08 -2.78 0.83
CA GLU A 102 -4.71 -2.36 0.54
C GLU A 102 -3.73 -2.77 1.66
N GLN A 103 -4.15 -2.68 2.92
CA GLN A 103 -3.35 -3.14 4.06
C GLN A 103 -3.09 -4.66 4.01
N VAL A 104 -4.13 -5.45 3.73
CA VAL A 104 -4.00 -6.91 3.55
C VAL A 104 -3.10 -7.21 2.34
N GLY A 105 -3.28 -6.47 1.23
CA GLY A 105 -2.43 -6.56 0.04
C GLY A 105 -0.95 -6.31 0.34
N ARG A 106 -0.64 -5.30 1.15
CA ARG A 106 0.73 -5.01 1.59
C ARG A 106 1.33 -6.12 2.44
N LEU A 107 0.57 -6.72 3.36
CA LEU A 107 1.03 -7.88 4.13
C LEU A 107 1.32 -9.09 3.24
N VAL A 108 0.43 -9.39 2.30
CA VAL A 108 0.62 -10.46 1.32
C VAL A 108 1.86 -10.17 0.47
N ALA A 109 2.00 -8.96 -0.04
CA ALA A 109 3.18 -8.57 -0.82
C ALA A 109 4.47 -8.70 -0.01
N ALA A 110 4.49 -8.28 1.26
CA ALA A 110 5.63 -8.41 2.16
C ALA A 110 5.98 -9.88 2.45
N LEU A 111 4.98 -10.74 2.63
CA LEU A 111 5.18 -12.18 2.79
C LEU A 111 5.82 -12.81 1.56
N LEU A 112 5.38 -12.41 0.37
CA LEU A 112 5.80 -12.99 -0.90
C LEU A 112 7.09 -12.37 -1.44
N HIS A 113 7.50 -11.20 -0.95
CA HIS A 113 8.65 -10.46 -1.46
C HIS A 113 9.95 -11.25 -1.34
N GLY A 114 10.48 -11.67 -2.49
CA GLY A 114 11.71 -12.46 -2.58
C GLY A 114 11.60 -13.87 -1.98
N ALA A 115 10.39 -14.31 -1.63
CA ALA A 115 10.12 -15.67 -1.20
C ALA A 115 10.29 -16.62 -2.39
N ARG A 116 10.87 -17.79 -2.14
CA ARG A 116 10.99 -18.87 -3.13
C ARG A 116 10.13 -20.07 -2.79
N ARG A 117 9.75 -20.19 -1.52
CA ARG A 117 8.91 -21.26 -1.03
C ARG A 117 7.77 -20.67 -0.21
N LEU A 118 6.58 -21.22 -0.42
CA LEU A 118 5.44 -20.91 0.42
C LEU A 118 4.83 -22.21 0.93
N LEU A 119 4.74 -22.31 2.24
CA LEU A 119 4.05 -23.36 2.97
C LEU A 119 2.69 -22.82 3.40
N VAL A 120 1.69 -23.69 3.42
CA VAL A 120 0.41 -23.42 4.07
C VAL A 120 0.07 -24.55 5.02
N THR A 121 -0.35 -24.19 6.23
CA THR A 121 -0.94 -25.11 7.19
C THR A 121 -2.39 -24.70 7.42
N SER A 122 -3.30 -25.68 7.48
CA SER A 122 -4.71 -25.43 7.75
C SER A 122 -5.11 -25.97 9.12
N SER A 123 -5.81 -25.16 9.93
CA SER A 123 -6.39 -25.56 11.21
C SER A 123 -7.91 -25.30 11.29
N LEU A 124 -8.56 -26.05 12.17
CA LEU A 124 -9.96 -25.89 12.58
C LEU A 124 -10.13 -24.92 13.76
N ASP A 125 -9.04 -24.43 14.34
CA ASP A 125 -9.06 -23.50 15.49
C ASP A 125 -9.49 -22.10 15.05
N VAL A 126 -10.76 -22.00 14.68
CA VAL A 126 -11.39 -20.78 14.22
C VAL A 126 -11.79 -19.96 15.45
N PRO A 127 -11.37 -18.69 15.56
CA PRO A 127 -11.81 -17.83 16.65
C PRO A 127 -13.33 -17.62 16.61
N ASP A 128 -13.95 -17.53 17.78
CA ASP A 128 -15.39 -17.30 17.92
C ASP A 128 -15.69 -15.82 17.57
N MET A 129 -15.92 -15.56 16.28
CA MET A 129 -16.18 -14.23 15.74
C MET A 129 -17.67 -13.98 15.59
N SER A 130 -18.11 -12.76 15.94
CA SER A 130 -19.51 -12.37 15.84
C SER A 130 -20.00 -12.35 14.40
N GLN A 131 -21.30 -12.57 14.23
CA GLN A 131 -21.93 -12.87 12.95
C GLN A 131 -21.85 -11.72 11.93
N ALA A 132 -21.68 -12.11 10.66
CA ALA A 132 -22.07 -11.38 9.44
C ALA A 132 -21.15 -10.30 8.86
N VAL A 133 -19.82 -10.51 8.87
CA VAL A 133 -18.93 -9.76 7.97
C VAL A 133 -18.67 -10.55 6.69
N LEU A 134 -19.09 -9.97 5.56
CA LEU A 134 -18.59 -10.35 4.24
C LEU A 134 -17.12 -9.94 4.20
N GLY A 135 -16.24 -10.90 4.49
CA GLY A 135 -14.78 -10.73 4.43
C GLY A 135 -14.31 -10.24 3.06
N ILE A 136 -13.02 -9.95 2.93
CA ILE A 136 -12.41 -9.46 1.68
C ILE A 136 -12.15 -10.64 0.73
N ALA A 137 -12.53 -10.51 -0.55
CA ALA A 137 -12.21 -11.53 -1.54
C ALA A 137 -10.70 -11.56 -1.86
N ALA A 138 -10.17 -12.76 -2.10
CA ALA A 138 -8.76 -12.90 -2.50
C ALA A 138 -8.49 -12.17 -3.83
N ALA A 139 -9.43 -12.18 -4.78
CA ALA A 139 -9.27 -11.46 -6.04
C ALA A 139 -8.98 -9.96 -5.85
N ASP A 140 -9.56 -9.31 -4.84
CA ASP A 140 -9.39 -7.87 -4.59
C ASP A 140 -8.02 -7.53 -3.98
N VAL A 141 -7.44 -8.47 -3.24
CA VAL A 141 -6.11 -8.33 -2.63
C VAL A 141 -5.00 -8.68 -3.61
N PHE A 142 -5.27 -9.64 -4.51
CA PHE A 142 -4.32 -10.18 -5.48
C PHE A 142 -4.53 -9.62 -6.90
N GLN A 143 -5.23 -8.49 -7.08
CA GLN A 143 -5.46 -7.90 -8.40
C GLN A 143 -4.12 -7.73 -9.13
N ASP A 144 -4.06 -8.29 -10.35
CA ASP A 144 -2.85 -8.31 -11.19
C ASP A 144 -2.25 -6.90 -11.30
N ARG A 145 -1.06 -6.75 -10.72
CA ARG A 145 -0.16 -5.61 -10.94
C ARG A 145 0.22 -5.41 -12.43
N ALA A 146 -0.28 -6.25 -13.35
CA ALA A 146 -0.09 -6.12 -14.78
C ALA A 146 -0.76 -4.87 -15.39
N ASN A 147 -1.81 -4.33 -14.76
CA ASN A 147 -2.38 -3.02 -15.12
C ASN A 147 -1.84 -1.86 -14.25
N GLN A 148 -0.83 -2.12 -13.40
CA GLN A 148 -0.01 -1.11 -12.73
C GLN A 148 1.30 -0.83 -13.50
N ASN A 149 1.33 -1.12 -14.81
CA ASN A 149 2.38 -0.61 -15.69
C ASN A 149 2.10 0.86 -16.03
N GLU A 150 2.35 1.72 -15.06
CA GLU A 150 3.04 3.00 -15.21
C GLU A 150 3.52 3.42 -13.81
N GLY A 151 4.74 2.99 -13.46
CA GLY A 151 5.54 3.59 -12.38
C GLY A 151 5.51 2.92 -11.00
N SER A 152 5.92 1.64 -10.88
CA SER A 152 6.40 1.11 -9.59
C SER A 152 7.75 0.42 -9.76
N SER A 153 8.77 1.25 -10.01
CA SER A 153 10.16 0.92 -9.70
C SER A 153 10.34 1.06 -8.19
N ALA A 154 10.82 0.00 -7.54
CA ALA A 154 11.39 0.01 -6.19
C ALA A 154 10.54 0.70 -5.10
N GLU A 155 9.65 -0.05 -4.45
CA GLU A 155 9.13 0.31 -3.11
C GLU A 155 10.19 -0.06 -2.03
N TYR A 156 11.39 0.49 -2.20
CA TYR A 156 12.37 0.77 -1.15
C TYR A 156 12.46 2.29 -1.11
N ASP A 157 11.46 2.91 -0.48
CA ASP A 157 11.41 4.26 0.07
C ASP A 157 9.94 4.66 0.10
N ARG A 158 9.37 4.79 1.30
CA ARG A 158 8.24 5.72 1.46
C ARG A 158 8.72 7.05 0.83
N PRO A 159 7.94 7.72 -0.03
CA PRO A 159 8.38 8.98 -0.59
C PRO A 159 8.74 9.89 0.59
N LYS A 160 9.98 10.41 0.63
CA LYS A 160 10.44 11.22 1.78
C LYS A 160 9.45 12.37 2.06
N ILE A 161 8.69 12.80 1.05
CA ILE A 161 7.56 13.74 1.13
C ILE A 161 6.48 13.31 2.12
N SER A 162 6.04 12.04 2.16
CA SER A 162 5.00 11.65 3.14
C SER A 162 5.52 11.76 4.58
N VAL A 163 6.81 11.50 4.79
CA VAL A 163 7.48 11.69 6.09
C VAL A 163 7.62 13.17 6.44
N ILE A 164 7.93 14.02 5.45
CA ILE A 164 7.95 15.48 5.60
C ILE A 164 6.55 15.97 6.00
N LEU A 165 5.51 15.55 5.28
CA LEU A 165 4.12 15.94 5.53
C LEU A 165 3.64 15.47 6.91
N ASP A 166 3.95 14.24 7.32
CA ASP A 166 3.59 13.73 8.65
C ASP A 166 4.26 14.52 9.78
N ARG A 167 5.50 14.99 9.59
CA ARG A 167 6.22 15.83 10.56
C ARG A 167 5.76 17.28 10.56
N LEU A 168 5.16 17.75 9.47
CA LEU A 168 4.65 19.10 9.30
C LEU A 168 3.16 19.24 9.62
N LYS A 169 2.49 18.18 10.11
CA LYS A 169 1.08 18.22 10.53
C LYS A 169 0.86 19.21 11.68
N THR A 170 0.67 20.47 11.30
CA THR A 170 0.14 21.54 12.13
C THR A 170 -1.07 22.12 11.40
N ASP A 171 -2.08 22.55 12.15
CA ASP A 171 -3.36 23.02 11.60
C ASP A 171 -3.21 24.24 10.66
N ASP A 172 -2.06 24.91 10.70
CA ASP A 172 -1.76 26.12 9.93
C ASP A 172 -0.97 25.84 8.63
N VAL A 173 -0.72 24.57 8.28
CA VAL A 173 0.05 24.20 7.08
C VAL A 173 -0.90 23.71 6.00
N SER A 174 -0.83 24.36 4.83
CA SER A 174 -1.48 23.90 3.61
C SER A 174 -0.45 23.37 2.64
N TRP A 175 -0.68 22.21 2.04
CA TRP A 175 0.28 21.61 1.13
C TRP A 175 -0.38 20.99 -0.09
N LEU A 176 0.42 20.87 -1.13
CA LEU A 176 0.03 20.33 -2.41
C LEU A 176 1.21 19.58 -3.03
N TRP A 177 0.99 18.31 -3.35
CA TRP A 177 2.01 17.41 -3.88
C TRP A 177 1.68 17.00 -5.30
N PHE A 178 2.68 17.10 -6.19
CA PHE A 178 2.64 16.67 -7.58
C PHE A 178 3.68 15.60 -7.87
N ARG A 179 3.36 14.77 -8.87
CA ARG A 179 4.35 14.00 -9.62
C ARG A 179 4.11 14.25 -11.10
N GLY A 180 5.07 14.88 -11.77
CA GLY A 180 4.85 15.39 -13.13
C GLY A 180 3.71 16.42 -13.15
N LYS A 181 2.61 16.13 -13.86
CA LYS A 181 1.43 17.01 -13.96
C LYS A 181 0.27 16.60 -13.05
N ASP A 182 0.39 15.47 -12.36
CA ASP A 182 -0.70 14.90 -11.58
C ASP A 182 -0.60 15.33 -10.12
N VAL A 183 -1.72 15.83 -9.57
CA VAL A 183 -1.86 16.07 -8.12
C VAL A 183 -1.97 14.73 -7.42
N ARG A 184 -1.03 14.44 -6.52
CA ARG A 184 -1.00 13.22 -5.72
C ARG A 184 -1.67 13.38 -4.36
N GLY A 185 -1.69 14.60 -3.84
CA GLY A 185 -2.39 14.91 -2.60
C GLY A 185 -2.40 16.41 -2.27
N SER A 186 -3.31 16.80 -1.39
CA SER A 186 -3.42 18.15 -0.86
C SER A 186 -4.09 18.13 0.51
N ASP A 187 -3.75 19.08 1.37
CA ASP A 187 -4.40 19.28 2.67
C ASP A 187 -4.26 20.74 3.12
N GLY A 188 -5.10 21.17 4.06
CA GLY A 188 -5.15 22.52 4.59
C GLY A 188 -6.28 23.39 4.02
N ASP A 189 -6.09 24.72 4.05
CA ASP A 189 -7.12 25.68 3.67
C ASP A 189 -7.40 25.62 2.15
N PRO A 190 -8.66 25.37 1.71
CA PRO A 190 -9.03 25.29 0.29
C PRO A 190 -8.65 26.52 -0.54
N SER A 191 -8.66 27.71 0.07
CA SER A 191 -8.29 28.97 -0.58
C SER A 191 -6.77 29.03 -0.85
N LEU A 192 -5.96 28.48 0.04
CA LEU A 192 -4.52 28.38 -0.09
C LEU A 192 -4.13 27.26 -1.05
N ILE A 193 -4.80 26.10 -0.99
CA ILE A 193 -4.59 25.00 -1.94
C ILE A 193 -4.86 25.48 -3.38
N SER A 194 -5.92 26.25 -3.60
CA SER A 194 -6.23 26.82 -4.92
C SER A 194 -5.12 27.75 -5.42
N ARG A 195 -4.54 28.57 -4.54
CA ARG A 195 -3.39 29.44 -4.86
C ARG A 195 -2.13 28.63 -5.15
N LEU A 196 -1.87 27.58 -4.36
CA LEU A 196 -0.76 26.66 -4.57
C LEU A 196 -0.87 25.93 -5.91
N GLN A 197 -2.08 25.51 -6.32
CA GLN A 197 -2.29 24.89 -7.64
C GLN A 197 -1.93 25.84 -8.78
N VAL A 198 -2.35 27.10 -8.71
CA VAL A 198 -2.03 28.09 -9.76
C VAL A 198 -0.53 28.33 -9.85
N LEU A 199 0.15 28.45 -8.71
CA LEU A 199 1.61 28.60 -8.67
C LEU A 199 2.31 27.34 -9.19
N ALA A 200 1.82 26.16 -8.83
CA ALA A 200 2.38 24.90 -9.26
C ALA A 200 2.29 24.66 -10.75
N LEU A 201 1.12 24.92 -11.34
CA LEU A 201 0.94 24.80 -12.79
C LEU A 201 1.85 25.76 -13.55
N LYS A 202 2.01 26.99 -13.05
CA LYS A 202 2.93 27.97 -13.64
C LYS A 202 4.39 27.51 -13.56
N GLU A 203 4.82 27.02 -12.41
CA GLU A 203 6.19 26.50 -12.19
C GLU A 203 6.48 25.27 -13.10
N LEU A 204 5.49 24.38 -13.25
CA LEU A 204 5.58 23.20 -14.13
C LEU A 204 5.66 23.59 -15.61
N ASP A 205 4.89 24.59 -16.04
CA ASP A 205 4.95 25.11 -17.41
C ASP A 205 6.28 25.81 -17.70
N ASP A 206 6.79 26.60 -16.74
CA ASP A 206 8.10 27.25 -16.84
C ASP A 206 9.23 26.20 -16.91
N ARG A 207 9.17 25.13 -16.11
CA ARG A 207 10.13 24.01 -16.16
C ARG A 207 10.05 23.20 -17.46
N ALA A 208 8.85 23.02 -18.03
CA ALA A 208 8.66 22.32 -19.30
C ALA A 208 9.19 23.12 -20.50
N SER A 209 9.34 24.43 -20.35
CA SER A 209 9.87 25.34 -21.39
C SER A 209 11.40 25.46 -21.39
N LEU A 210 12.10 24.93 -20.38
CA LEU A 210 13.55 24.85 -20.35
C LEU A 210 14.05 23.74 -21.30
N PRO A 211 15.16 23.97 -22.02
CA PRO A 211 15.75 22.95 -22.88
C PRO A 211 16.11 21.73 -22.02
N GLN A 212 15.64 20.55 -22.44
CA GLN A 212 15.86 19.29 -21.73
C GLN A 212 17.34 19.13 -21.40
N VAL A 213 17.68 19.31 -20.12
CA VAL A 213 18.98 18.95 -19.57
C VAL A 213 19.07 17.43 -19.64
N ASP A 214 20.25 16.94 -20.02
CA ASP A 214 20.55 15.52 -20.23
C ASP A 214 19.84 14.61 -19.21
N PRO A 215 19.15 13.54 -19.63
CA PRO A 215 18.48 12.60 -18.72
C PRO A 215 19.45 11.84 -17.78
N SER A 216 20.76 12.08 -17.92
CA SER A 216 21.80 11.62 -17.01
C SER A 216 22.17 12.62 -15.90
N SER A 217 21.65 13.85 -15.92
CA SER A 217 21.82 14.78 -14.80
C SER A 217 20.95 14.29 -13.64
N LYS A 218 21.56 13.99 -12.50
CA LYS A 218 20.82 13.72 -11.26
C LYS A 218 19.87 14.89 -11.01
N ILE A 219 18.59 14.60 -10.81
CA ILE A 219 17.66 15.58 -10.28
C ILE A 219 18.10 15.82 -8.84
N ASP A 220 18.65 17.00 -8.56
CA ASP A 220 19.09 17.35 -7.22
C ASP A 220 17.85 17.64 -6.35
N ASP A 221 17.86 17.08 -5.12
CA ASP A 221 16.82 17.29 -4.12
C ASP A 221 16.90 18.74 -3.60
N ASP A 222 16.22 19.65 -4.29
CA ASP A 222 16.26 21.10 -3.99
C ASP A 222 15.03 21.61 -3.24
N CYS A 223 15.24 22.61 -2.39
CA CYS A 223 14.19 23.32 -1.67
C CYS A 223 14.35 24.82 -1.87
N LEU A 224 13.33 25.44 -2.45
CA LEU A 224 13.32 26.83 -2.87
C LEU A 224 12.14 27.55 -2.23
N VAL A 225 12.43 28.65 -1.54
CA VAL A 225 11.40 29.52 -0.98
C VAL A 225 10.90 30.44 -2.09
N LEU A 226 9.68 30.18 -2.59
CA LEU A 226 9.08 30.96 -3.69
C LEU A 226 8.54 32.30 -3.21
N PHE A 227 8.07 32.34 -1.96
CA PHE A 227 7.56 33.54 -1.35
C PHE A 227 7.80 33.49 0.15
N ALA A 228 8.46 34.49 0.71
CA ALA A 228 8.58 34.67 2.15
C ALA A 228 7.91 36.00 2.52
N GLY A 229 6.71 35.91 3.09
CA GLY A 229 6.05 37.07 3.66
C GLY A 229 6.76 37.56 4.94
N GLY A 230 6.63 38.85 5.29
CA GLY A 230 7.08 39.40 6.57
C GLY A 230 6.30 38.87 7.79
N ASP A 231 6.57 39.45 8.97
CA ASP A 231 5.98 39.01 10.24
C ASP A 231 4.44 38.89 10.19
N GLY A 232 3.94 37.66 10.37
CA GLY A 232 2.51 37.34 10.36
C GLY A 232 1.88 37.08 8.98
N THR A 233 2.67 37.08 7.91
CA THR A 233 2.20 36.71 6.57
C THR A 233 2.61 35.28 6.18
N GLU A 234 2.09 34.78 5.07
CA GLU A 234 2.32 33.41 4.62
C GLU A 234 3.68 33.29 3.92
N THR A 235 4.32 32.14 4.09
CA THR A 235 5.50 31.72 3.33
C THR A 235 5.11 30.53 2.47
N ILE A 236 5.47 30.57 1.20
CA ILE A 236 5.29 29.49 0.23
C ILE A 236 6.64 28.92 -0.16
N LEU A 237 6.77 27.62 0.03
CA LEU A 237 7.96 26.84 -0.24
C LEU A 237 7.64 25.84 -1.36
N SER A 238 8.54 25.74 -2.33
CA SER A 238 8.56 24.69 -3.35
C SER A 238 9.75 23.80 -3.10
N ALA A 239 9.52 22.50 -3.05
CA ALA A 239 10.56 21.53 -2.83
C ALA A 239 10.43 20.41 -3.85
N SER A 240 11.54 20.08 -4.50
CA SER A 240 11.63 18.94 -5.41
C SER A 240 12.41 17.83 -4.73
N LEU A 241 11.86 16.62 -4.83
CA LEU A 241 12.48 15.41 -4.34
C LEU A 241 12.40 14.34 -5.43
N GLY A 242 13.51 14.13 -6.15
CA GLY A 242 13.48 13.39 -7.40
C GLY A 242 12.39 13.92 -8.36
N GLU A 243 11.45 13.08 -8.76
CA GLU A 243 10.35 13.45 -9.68
C GLU A 243 9.14 14.09 -8.99
N ASP A 244 9.14 14.12 -7.66
CA ASP A 244 8.05 14.68 -6.88
C ASP A 244 8.29 16.15 -6.57
N LEU A 245 7.21 16.94 -6.60
CA LEU A 245 7.26 18.36 -6.35
C LEU A 245 6.20 18.74 -5.32
N LEU A 246 6.63 19.40 -4.26
CA LEU A 246 5.85 19.72 -3.09
C LEU A 246 5.77 21.22 -2.91
N PHE A 247 4.56 21.76 -2.84
CA PHE A 247 4.31 23.12 -2.42
C PHE A 247 3.74 23.13 -1.02
N ILE A 248 4.27 23.99 -0.17
CA ILE A 248 3.83 24.14 1.21
C ILE A 248 3.61 25.63 1.47
N SER A 249 2.45 25.98 2.01
CA SER A 249 2.10 27.30 2.53
C SER A 249 1.95 27.21 4.04
N PHE A 250 2.65 28.07 4.76
CA PHE A 250 2.65 28.09 6.23
C PHE A 250 2.91 29.51 6.76
N PRO A 251 2.59 29.82 8.03
CA PRO A 251 2.90 31.13 8.61
C PRO A 251 4.41 31.38 8.65
N SER A 252 4.89 32.57 8.26
CA SER A 252 6.33 32.87 8.18
C SER A 252 7.13 32.60 9.45
N CYS A 253 6.50 32.60 10.63
CA CYS A 253 7.14 32.23 11.89
C CYS A 253 7.59 30.76 11.95
N GLY A 254 7.01 29.88 11.13
CA GLY A 254 7.34 28.44 11.07
C GLY A 254 8.46 28.08 10.09
N LEU A 255 9.04 29.04 9.36
CA LEU A 255 10.04 28.77 8.32
C LEU A 255 11.26 27.98 8.82
N THR A 256 11.77 28.33 10.00
CA THR A 256 12.94 27.65 10.58
C THR A 256 12.65 26.18 10.88
N ASP A 257 11.44 25.86 11.36
CA ASP A 257 11.04 24.50 11.70
C ASP A 257 10.83 23.66 10.43
N VAL A 258 10.20 24.25 9.40
CA VAL A 258 9.98 23.59 8.11
C VAL A 258 11.32 23.28 7.42
N LEU A 259 12.25 24.23 7.38
CA LEU A 259 13.58 24.02 6.79
C LEU A 259 14.41 22.99 7.57
N LYS A 260 14.22 22.91 8.90
CA LYS A 260 14.88 21.91 9.73
C LYS A 260 14.36 20.50 9.43
N VAL A 261 13.03 20.33 9.34
CA VAL A 261 12.41 19.06 8.95
C VAL A 261 12.93 18.63 7.57
N TRP A 262 13.01 19.56 6.63
CA TRP A 262 13.55 19.29 5.29
C TRP A 262 15.01 18.82 5.33
N ARG A 263 15.86 19.53 6.08
CA ARG A 263 17.29 19.19 6.22
C ARG A 263 17.51 17.83 6.89
N ASP A 264 16.75 17.52 7.93
CA ASP A 264 16.83 16.26 8.67
C ASP A 264 16.39 15.03 7.86
N ILE A 265 15.79 15.25 6.69
CA ILE A 265 15.27 14.19 5.81
C ILE A 265 16.15 14.02 4.56
N LEU A 266 16.91 15.05 4.18
CA LEU A 266 17.90 14.98 3.10
C LEU A 266 19.28 14.47 3.55
N HIS A 267 19.57 14.45 4.85
CA HIS A 267 20.83 13.99 5.46
C HIS A 267 20.61 12.81 6.41
#